data_AF-A0A949ULN7-F1
#
_entry.id   AF-A0A949ULN7-F1
#
_cell.length_a   1.000
_cell.length_b   1.000
_cell.length_c   1.000
_cell.angle_alpha   90.00
_cell.angle_beta   90.00
_cell.angle_gamma   90.00
#
_symmetry.space_group_name_H-M   'P 1'
#
loop_
_entity.id
_entity.type
_entity.pdbx_description
1 polymer ?
#
loop_
_entity_poly.entity_id
_entity_poly.type
_entity_poly.pdbx_seq_one_letter_code
_entity_poly.pdbx_strand_id
1 'polypeptide(L)' 'MTTTLIERLSTGDVIEMTSPDNDVMTVLVLLATDDSLVLDPCNGETPFVLNAAELGEYRKFDPEVLFADA' A
#
# COMPACT_ATOMS: atom_id res chain seq x y z
N MET A 1 -15.44 14.75 9.43
CA MET A 1 -14.97 14.68 8.03
C MET A 1 -13.57 14.11 8.09
N THR A 2 -13.42 12.84 7.76
CA THR A 2 -12.09 12.21 7.69
C THR A 2 -11.52 12.63 6.35
N THR A 3 -10.59 13.58 6.35
CA THR A 3 -9.76 13.84 5.18
C THR A 3 -8.95 12.58 4.93
N THR A 4 -9.31 11.83 3.89
CA THR A 4 -8.45 10.81 3.31
C THR A 4 -7.26 11.56 2.73
N LEU A 5 -6.26 11.81 3.58
CA LEU A 5 -4.98 12.29 3.13
C LEU A 5 -4.47 11.18 2.21
N ILE A 6 -4.39 11.44 0.91
CA ILE A 6 -3.60 10.60 0.00
C ILE A 6 -2.17 10.84 0.46
N GLU A 7 -1.77 10.13 1.51
CA GLU A 7 -0.43 10.18 2.02
C GLU A 7 0.46 9.62 0.91
N ARG A 8 1.50 10.35 0.54
CA ARG A 8 2.29 9.99 -0.63
C ARG A 8 3.01 8.68 -0.30
N LEU A 9 2.67 7.60 -1.01
CA LEU A 9 3.34 6.32 -0.82
C LEU A 9 4.83 6.46 -1.15
N SER A 10 5.64 5.86 -0.32
CA SER A 10 7.08 5.79 -0.48
C SER A 10 7.52 4.34 -0.60
N THR A 11 8.62 4.10 -1.31
CA THR A 11 9.27 2.78 -1.30
C THR A 11 9.56 2.36 0.14
N GLY A 12 9.23 1.12 0.46
CA GLY A 12 9.34 0.54 1.80
C GLY A 12 8.07 0.63 2.64
N ASP A 13 7.07 1.41 2.22
CA ASP A 13 5.78 1.44 2.90
C ASP A 13 5.08 0.07 2.79
N VAL A 14 4.41 -0.33 3.86
CA VAL A 14 3.51 -1.49 3.85
C VAL A 14 2.09 -0.96 3.91
N ILE A 15 1.24 -1.45 3.01
CA ILE A 15 -0.17 -1.03 2.95
C ILE A 15 -1.11 -2.22 2.89
N GLU A 16 -2.31 -2.04 3.39
CA GLU A 16 -3.44 -2.94 3.20
C GLU A 16 -4.36 -2.34 2.14
N MET A 17 -4.74 -3.14 1.15
CA MET A 17 -5.63 -2.73 0.07
C MET A 17 -6.62 -3.83 -0.28
N THR A 18 -7.73 -3.45 -0.91
CA THR A 18 -8.73 -4.37 -1.40
C THR A 18 -8.49 -4.66 -2.88
N SER A 19 -8.41 -5.94 -3.24
CA SER A 19 -8.30 -6.39 -4.63
C SER A 19 -9.59 -6.12 -5.41
N PRO A 20 -9.55 -6.17 -6.75
CA PRO A 20 -10.77 -6.12 -7.57
C PRO A 20 -11.81 -7.20 -7.22
N ASP A 21 -11.36 -8.32 -6.63
CA ASP A 21 -12.22 -9.44 -6.22
C ASP A 21 -12.79 -9.28 -4.79
N ASN A 22 -12.61 -8.11 -4.16
CA ASN A 22 -12.95 -7.79 -2.76
C ASN A 22 -12.13 -8.54 -1.71
N ASP A 23 -10.98 -9.09 -2.07
CA ASP A 23 -10.06 -9.70 -1.10
C ASP A 23 -9.15 -8.64 -0.50
N VAL A 24 -9.05 -8.61 0.82
CA VAL A 24 -8.13 -7.71 1.53
C VAL A 24 -6.74 -8.35 1.55
N MET A 25 -5.74 -7.63 1.04
CA MET A 25 -4.35 -8.08 1.01
C MET A 25 -3.40 -7.02 1.54
N THR A 26 -2.31 -7.48 2.15
CA THR A 26 -1.19 -6.64 2.57
C THR A 26 -0.11 -6.68 1.51
N VAL A 27 0.40 -5.52 1.10
CA VAL A 27 1.44 -5.39 0.09
C VAL A 27 2.58 -4.49 0.58
N LEU A 28 3.80 -4.82 0.18
CA LEU A 28 4.99 -3.98 0.33
C LEU A 28 5.19 -3.14 -0.94
N VAL A 29 5.38 -1.83 -0.76
CA VAL A 29 5.70 -0.92 -1.85
C VAL A 29 7.19 -1.04 -2.20
N LEU A 30 7.50 -1.69 -3.31
CA LEU A 30 8.88 -1.83 -3.80
C LEU A 30 9.34 -0.58 -4.56
N LEU A 31 8.44 0.09 -5.28
CA LEU A 31 8.71 1.33 -6.00
C LEU A 31 7.49 2.23 -5.95
N ALA A 32 7.69 3.50 -5.62
CA ALA A 32 6.66 4.54 -5.73
C ALA A 32 7.15 5.68 -6.63
N THR A 33 6.51 5.83 -7.79
CA THR A 33 6.66 6.98 -8.68
C THR A 33 5.34 7.73 -8.79
N ASP A 34 5.33 8.90 -9.44
CA ASP A 34 4.10 9.67 -9.61
C ASP A 34 3.03 8.93 -10.45
N ASP A 35 3.45 8.07 -11.38
CA ASP A 35 2.55 7.37 -12.31
C ASP A 35 2.36 5.88 -12.00
N SER A 36 3.35 5.25 -11.36
CA SER A 36 3.39 3.80 -11.21
C SER A 36 3.90 3.35 -9.84
N LEU A 37 3.29 2.28 -9.35
CA LEU A 37 3.63 1.58 -8.14
C LEU A 37 4.04 0.14 -8.47
N VAL A 38 5.09 -0.36 -7.82
CA VAL A 38 5.43 -1.79 -7.82
C VAL A 38 5.13 -2.32 -6.42
N LEU A 39 4.26 -3.32 -6.35
CA LEU A 39 3.71 -3.85 -5.11
C LEU A 39 4.02 -5.35 -5.01
N ASP A 40 4.48 -5.78 -3.85
CA ASP A 40 4.72 -7.19 -3.52
C ASP A 40 3.67 -7.67 -2.50
N PRO A 41 2.84 -8.68 -2.82
CA PRO A 41 1.80 -9.20 -1.93
C PRO A 41 2.31 -10.01 -0.74
N CYS A 42 3.64 -10.13 -0.53
CA CYS A 42 4.25 -10.78 0.63
C CYS A 42 3.79 -12.24 0.88
N ASN A 43 3.17 -12.88 -0.12
CA ASN A 43 2.56 -14.22 -0.05
C ASN A 43 3.33 -15.24 -0.92
N GLY A 44 4.47 -14.85 -1.49
CA GLY A 44 5.29 -15.68 -2.38
C GLY A 44 4.89 -15.61 -3.86
N GLU A 45 3.85 -14.85 -4.21
CA GLU A 45 3.52 -14.55 -5.59
C GLU A 45 4.46 -13.50 -6.19
N THR A 46 4.36 -13.29 -7.50
CA THR A 46 5.21 -12.32 -8.20
C THR A 46 4.71 -10.89 -7.95
N PRO A 47 5.61 -9.92 -7.69
CA PRO A 47 5.24 -8.51 -7.60
C PRO A 47 4.53 -8.02 -8.87
N PHE A 48 3.59 -7.09 -8.71
CA PHE A 48 2.80 -6.54 -9.79
C PHE A 48 2.92 -5.02 -9.87
N VAL A 49 2.58 -4.48 -11.04
CA VAL A 49 2.62 -3.04 -11.33
C VAL A 49 1.20 -2.51 -11.38
N LEU A 50 0.99 -1.35 -10.76
CA LEU A 50 -0.30 -0.66 -10.72
C LEU A 50 -0.09 0.82 -11.05
N ASN A 51 -0.99 1.43 -11.81
CA ASN A 51 -0.97 2.88 -11.98
C ASN A 51 -1.37 3.56 -10.66
N ALA A 52 -0.66 4.62 -10.26
CA ALA A 52 -0.97 5.32 -9.01
C ALA A 52 -2.41 5.85 -8.95
N ALA A 53 -3.02 6.21 -10.10
CA ALA A 53 -4.40 6.66 -10.20
C ALA A 53 -5.44 5.52 -10.11
N GLU A 54 -5.03 4.27 -10.30
CA GLU A 54 -5.87 3.08 -10.14
C GLU A 54 -5.83 2.56 -8.70
N LEU A 55 -4.99 3.14 -7.84
CA LEU A 55 -4.94 2.78 -6.43
C LEU A 55 -6.22 3.28 -5.75
N GLY A 56 -7.05 2.32 -5.35
CA GLY A 56 -8.27 2.59 -4.58
C GLY A 56 -7.97 3.03 -3.14
N GLU A 57 -8.96 2.85 -2.27
CA GLU A 57 -8.76 3.07 -0.84
C GLU A 57 -7.76 2.06 -0.27
N TYR A 58 -6.82 2.55 0.52
CA TYR A 58 -5.82 1.74 1.20
C TYR A 58 -5.57 2.27 2.60
N ARG A 59 -5.01 1.42 3.46
CA ARG A 59 -4.51 1.77 4.78
C ARG A 59 -3.01 1.58 4.82
N LYS A 60 -2.26 2.64 5.16
CA LYS A 60 -0.82 2.54 5.41
C LYS A 60 -0.55 2.03 6.82
N PHE A 61 0.41 1.12 6.95
CA PHE A 61 0.94 0.70 8.24
C PHE A 61 2.07 1.66 8.65
N ASP A 62 1.82 2.42 9.72
CA ASP A 62 2.82 3.31 10.31
C ASP A 62 3.58 2.56 11.41
N PRO A 63 4.89 2.29 11.25
CA PRO A 63 5.68 1.60 12.26
C PRO A 63 5.78 2.38 13.57
N GLU A 64 5.81 3.72 13.53
CA GLU A 64 5.87 4.53 14.76
C GLU A 64 4.59 4.36 15.59
N VAL A 65 3.44 4.21 14.93
CA VAL A 65 2.15 3.93 15.59
C VAL A 65 2.05 2.48 16.05
N LEU A 66 2.52 1.53 15.23
CA LEU A 66 2.40 0.09 15.53
C LEU A 66 3.30 -0.36 16.68
N PHE A 67 4.46 0.27 16.84
CA PHE A 67 5.47 -0.08 17.84
C PHE A 67 5.65 0.98 18.93
N ALA A 68 4.75 1.96 19.04
CA ALA A 68 4.80 3.02 20.05
C ALA A 68 4.88 2.50 21.50
N ASP A 69 4.35 1.29 21.74
CA ASP A 69 4.28 0.63 23.05
C ASP A 69 5.18 -0.63 23.17
N ALA A 70 6.09 -0.85 22.21
CA ALA A 70 6.94 -2.04 22.13
C ALA A 70 8.27 -1.94 22.89
#